data_AF-A0A8T4RKW8-F1
#
_entry.id   AF-A0A8T4RKW8-F1
#
_cell.length_a   1.000
_cell.length_b   1.000
_cell.length_c   1.000
_cell.angle_alpha   90.00
_cell.angle_beta   90.00
_cell.angle_gamma   90.00
#
_symmetry.space_group_name_H-M   'P 1'
#
loop_
_entity.id
_entity.type
_entity.pdbx_description
1 polymer ?
#
loop_
_entity_poly.entity_id
_entity_poly.type
_entity_poly.pdbx_seq_one_letter_code
_entity_poly.pdbx_strand_id
1 'polypeptide(L)'
;MDKVLKEHFDLFMKKGELPPELQKLNGEVKLFDNEELLKVWRSNFKGIQWTDKKGNLFRGAIDNILVKGKKLVVLDYKTRGYPLKEDTHEHYQDQMDIYNFLLRKNSYETEDYTYLVFYHPHKVEENGHVCFNTDIVKVKVNIKNAENIFKKALQVLEAAIPAPSEECGFCKWVDDCNCEMK
;
A
#
# COMPACT_ATOMS: atom_id res chain seq x y z
N MET A 1 -8.02 -10.90 5.93
CA MET A 1 -7.17 -10.12 6.84
C MET A 1 -7.33 -8.62 6.61
N ASP A 2 -7.13 -8.13 5.38
CA ASP A 2 -7.31 -6.71 5.01
C ASP A 2 -8.54 -6.01 5.64
N LYS A 3 -9.75 -6.53 5.37
CA LYS A 3 -11.01 -6.02 5.96
C LYS A 3 -10.99 -5.98 7.50
N VAL A 4 -10.47 -7.03 8.13
CA VAL A 4 -10.41 -7.17 9.60
C VAL A 4 -9.51 -6.08 10.20
N LEU A 5 -8.36 -5.81 9.57
CA LEU A 5 -7.44 -4.76 10.02
C LEU A 5 -8.05 -3.36 9.82
N LYS A 6 -8.76 -3.13 8.70
CA LYS A 6 -9.49 -1.87 8.47
C LYS A 6 -10.54 -1.63 9.56
N GLU A 7 -11.36 -2.63 9.85
CA GLU A 7 -12.38 -2.56 10.91
C GLU A 7 -11.74 -2.32 12.30
N HIS A 8 -10.66 -3.01 12.63
CA HIS A 8 -9.89 -2.79 13.87
C HIS A 8 -9.44 -1.34 14.00
N PHE A 9 -8.79 -0.80 12.97
CA PHE A 9 -8.33 0.60 13.00
C PHE A 9 -9.47 1.61 13.02
N ASP A 10 -10.59 1.33 12.37
CA ASP A 10 -11.76 2.20 12.40
C ASP A 10 -12.38 2.29 13.81
N LEU A 11 -12.32 1.19 14.59
CA LEU A 11 -12.73 1.20 16.00
C LEU A 11 -11.84 2.12 16.84
N PHE A 12 -10.52 2.09 16.63
CA PHE A 12 -9.57 2.97 17.34
C PHE A 12 -9.69 4.43 16.89
N MET A 13 -9.88 4.66 15.59
CA MET A 13 -10.18 5.99 15.03
C MET A 13 -11.40 6.61 15.71
N LYS A 14 -12.49 5.86 15.87
CA LYS A 14 -13.73 6.33 16.53
C LYS A 14 -13.55 6.65 18.02
N LYS A 15 -12.56 6.02 18.68
CA LYS A 15 -12.18 6.32 20.07
C LYS A 15 -11.22 7.50 20.17
N GLY A 16 -10.62 7.94 19.07
CA GLY A 16 -9.53 8.92 19.08
C GLY A 16 -8.22 8.37 19.65
N GLU A 17 -8.03 7.05 19.61
CA GLU A 17 -6.88 6.34 20.17
C GLU A 17 -6.03 5.71 19.05
N LEU A 18 -4.75 5.45 19.33
CA LEU A 18 -3.94 4.60 18.46
C LEU A 18 -4.10 3.12 18.88
N PRO A 19 -4.13 2.19 17.92
CA PRO A 19 -4.16 0.77 18.24
C PRO A 19 -2.80 0.31 18.80
N PRO A 20 -2.75 -0.82 19.54
CA PRO A 20 -1.53 -1.31 20.20
C PRO A 20 -0.31 -1.41 19.27
N GLU A 21 -0.53 -1.76 18.01
CA GLU A 21 0.51 -1.89 16.98
C GLU A 21 1.23 -0.56 16.70
N LEU A 22 0.58 0.57 16.97
CA LEU A 22 1.12 1.91 16.78
C LEU A 22 1.51 2.59 18.10
N GLN A 23 1.52 1.88 19.23
CA GLN A 23 1.77 2.46 20.55
C GLN A 23 3.10 3.24 20.63
N LYS A 24 4.13 2.80 19.89
CA LYS A 24 5.44 3.50 19.81
C LYS A 24 5.35 4.91 19.21
N LEU A 25 4.25 5.25 18.54
CA LEU A 25 4.00 6.55 17.91
C LEU A 25 3.05 7.45 18.73
N ASN A 26 2.66 7.01 19.94
CA ASN A 26 1.76 7.78 20.79
C ASN A 26 2.28 9.20 21.05
N GLY A 27 1.40 10.18 20.87
CA GLY A 27 1.72 11.60 21.06
C GLY A 27 2.35 12.28 19.83
N GLU A 28 2.83 11.53 18.84
CA GLU A 28 3.38 12.10 17.61
C GLU A 28 2.36 12.20 16.47
N VAL A 29 1.46 11.23 16.39
CA VAL A 29 0.50 11.09 15.29
C VAL A 29 -0.89 10.71 15.80
N LYS A 30 -1.90 10.91 14.96
CA LYS A 30 -3.28 10.45 15.19
C LYS A 30 -3.80 9.72 13.96
N LEU A 31 -4.85 8.91 14.11
CA LEU A 31 -5.56 8.38 12.95
C LEU A 31 -6.31 9.50 12.22
N PHE A 32 -6.35 9.42 10.89
CA PHE A 32 -7.17 10.31 10.08
C PHE A 32 -8.65 10.03 10.31
N ASP A 33 -9.41 11.05 10.69
CA ASP A 33 -10.77 10.93 11.25
C ASP A 33 -11.90 11.18 10.24
N ASN A 34 -11.58 11.55 9.00
CA ASN A 34 -12.58 11.69 7.93
C ASN A 34 -12.91 10.30 7.33
N GLU A 35 -13.84 9.60 7.98
CA GLU A 35 -14.26 8.23 7.62
C GLU A 35 -14.80 8.14 6.18
N GLU A 36 -15.59 9.12 5.72
CA GLU A 36 -16.16 9.11 4.37
C GLU A 36 -15.08 9.27 3.28
N LEU A 37 -14.12 10.16 3.51
CA LEU A 37 -13.00 10.33 2.57
C LEU A 37 -12.10 9.10 2.59
N LEU A 38 -11.81 8.55 3.77
CA LEU A 38 -11.00 7.34 3.90
C LEU A 38 -11.65 6.13 3.21
N LYS A 39 -12.98 6.02 3.27
CA LYS A 39 -13.76 5.00 2.54
C LYS A 39 -13.60 5.12 1.03
N VAL A 40 -13.56 6.34 0.49
CA VAL A 40 -13.27 6.58 -0.94
C VAL A 40 -11.83 6.16 -1.26
N TRP A 41 -10.87 6.59 -0.44
CA TRP A 41 -9.45 6.31 -0.63
C TRP A 41 -9.08 4.83 -0.50
N ARG A 42 -9.82 4.05 0.28
CA ARG A 42 -9.68 2.58 0.41
C ARG A 42 -10.28 1.79 -0.76
N SER A 43 -11.06 2.42 -1.64
CA SER A 43 -11.73 1.71 -2.73
C SER A 43 -10.81 1.49 -3.93
N ASN A 44 -10.61 0.24 -4.34
CA ASN A 44 -9.84 -0.10 -5.55
C ASN A 44 -10.40 0.51 -6.85
N PHE A 45 -11.70 0.82 -6.88
CA PHE A 45 -12.37 1.41 -8.03
C PHE A 45 -12.35 2.95 -8.02
N LYS A 46 -12.24 3.57 -6.84
CA LYS A 46 -12.15 5.03 -6.70
C LYS A 46 -10.72 5.41 -6.31
N GLY A 47 -10.36 5.21 -5.05
CA GLY A 47 -9.03 5.46 -4.53
C GLY A 47 -8.69 6.95 -4.52
N ILE A 48 -7.42 7.26 -4.33
CA ILE A 48 -6.87 8.58 -4.59
C ILE A 48 -6.57 8.64 -6.09
N GLN A 49 -7.06 9.67 -6.77
CA GLN A 49 -6.96 9.79 -8.23
C GLN A 49 -6.19 11.04 -8.61
N TRP A 50 -5.41 10.96 -9.68
CA TRP A 50 -4.83 12.10 -10.35
C TRP A 50 -4.82 11.85 -11.85
N THR A 51 -5.20 12.85 -12.64
CA THR A 51 -5.18 12.77 -14.10
C THR A 51 -4.14 13.75 -14.64
N ASP A 52 -3.30 13.28 -15.55
CA ASP A 52 -2.32 14.14 -16.21
C ASP A 52 -2.98 15.08 -17.24
N LYS A 53 -2.19 15.97 -17.85
CA LYS A 53 -2.70 16.91 -18.87
C LYS A 53 -3.20 16.24 -20.15
N LYS A 54 -2.85 14.98 -20.38
CA LYS A 54 -3.23 14.19 -21.56
C LYS A 54 -4.47 13.32 -21.31
N GLY A 55 -5.04 13.35 -20.10
CA GLY A 55 -6.20 12.55 -19.72
C GLY A 55 -5.87 11.16 -19.16
N ASN A 56 -4.59 10.86 -18.90
CA ASN A 56 -4.18 9.59 -18.32
C ASN A 56 -4.47 9.58 -16.82
N LEU A 57 -5.26 8.60 -16.36
CA LEU A 57 -5.65 8.45 -14.97
C LEU A 57 -4.65 7.57 -14.20
N PHE A 58 -4.06 8.12 -13.14
CA PHE A 58 -3.33 7.35 -12.14
C PHE A 58 -4.15 7.26 -10.85
N ARG A 59 -4.28 6.06 -10.30
CA ARG A 59 -5.03 5.83 -9.05
C ARG A 59 -4.37 4.81 -8.14
N GLY A 60 -4.60 4.97 -6.85
CA GLY A 60 -4.14 4.04 -5.82
C GLY A 60 -5.15 3.95 -4.67
N ALA A 61 -5.28 2.77 -4.07
CA ALA A 61 -6.17 2.52 -2.95
C ALA A 61 -5.36 2.24 -1.68
N ILE A 62 -5.37 3.19 -0.75
CA ILE A 62 -4.60 3.11 0.49
C ILE A 62 -5.36 2.35 1.58
N ASP A 63 -4.64 1.77 2.53
CA ASP A 63 -5.28 1.15 3.69
C ASP A 63 -5.65 2.17 4.77
N ASN A 64 -4.74 3.06 5.15
CA ASN A 64 -5.01 4.06 6.18
C ASN A 64 -4.09 5.30 6.08
N ILE A 65 -4.43 6.35 6.83
CA ILE A 65 -3.65 7.58 6.96
C ILE A 65 -3.50 7.92 8.45
N LEU A 66 -2.30 8.33 8.81
CA LEU A 66 -2.02 9.03 10.06
C LEU A 66 -1.86 10.52 9.80
N VAL A 67 -2.13 11.34 10.81
CA VAL A 67 -1.99 12.79 10.79
C VAL A 67 -0.89 13.21 11.75
N LYS A 68 0.10 13.96 11.26
CA LYS A 68 1.16 14.60 12.05
C LYS A 68 1.08 16.11 11.87
N GLY A 69 0.46 16.81 12.83
CA GLY A 69 0.14 18.23 12.68
C GLY A 69 -0.83 18.45 11.52
N LYS A 70 -0.38 19.12 10.45
CA LYS A 70 -1.16 19.35 9.22
C LYS A 70 -0.84 18.36 8.09
N LYS A 71 0.17 17.51 8.27
CA LYS A 71 0.65 16.59 7.25
C LYS A 71 0.05 15.21 7.40
N LEU A 72 -0.18 14.55 6.27
CA LEU A 72 -0.59 13.16 6.22
C LEU A 72 0.64 12.23 6.18
N VAL A 73 0.50 11.05 6.77
CA VAL A 73 1.48 9.96 6.72
C VAL A 73 0.74 8.72 6.27
N VAL A 74 1.13 8.17 5.13
CA VAL A 74 0.56 6.91 4.63
C VAL A 74 0.84 5.79 5.62
N LEU A 75 -0.16 4.96 5.89
CA LEU A 75 -0.06 3.76 6.71
C LEU A 75 -0.65 2.58 5.93
N ASP A 76 0.13 1.53 5.73
CA ASP A 76 -0.29 0.36 4.95
C ASP A 76 -0.03 -0.95 5.70
N TYR A 77 -0.94 -1.92 5.57
CA TYR A 77 -0.89 -3.16 6.32
C TYR A 77 -0.40 -4.30 5.47
N LYS A 78 0.56 -5.06 5.99
CA LYS A 78 1.12 -6.22 5.30
C LYS A 78 1.00 -7.45 6.16
N THR A 79 0.60 -8.55 5.56
CA THR A 79 0.53 -9.84 6.23
C THR A 79 1.50 -10.80 5.58
N ARG A 80 2.32 -11.47 6.39
CA ARG A 80 3.34 -12.41 5.90
C ARG A 80 3.23 -13.73 6.63
N GLY A 81 3.66 -14.81 5.98
CA GLY A 81 3.71 -16.14 6.60
C GLY A 81 4.88 -16.32 7.58
N TYR A 82 5.81 -15.37 7.66
CA TYR A 82 7.03 -15.46 8.48
C TYR A 82 7.55 -14.06 8.87
N PRO A 83 8.41 -13.98 9.91
CA PRO A 83 8.99 -12.72 10.38
C PRO A 83 9.72 -11.91 9.30
N LEU A 84 9.89 -10.61 9.55
CA LEU A 84 10.58 -9.70 8.63
C LEU A 84 12.05 -10.11 8.41
N LYS A 85 12.50 -9.96 7.16
CA LYS A 85 13.92 -9.86 6.78
C LYS A 85 14.28 -8.39 6.58
N GLU A 86 15.56 -8.02 6.68
CA GLU A 86 16.02 -6.62 6.64
C GLU A 86 15.43 -5.81 5.45
N ASP A 87 15.43 -6.40 4.25
CA ASP A 87 15.02 -5.69 3.02
C ASP A 87 13.54 -5.87 2.64
N THR A 88 12.71 -6.44 3.53
CA THR A 88 11.31 -6.78 3.20
C THR A 88 10.48 -5.55 2.75
N HIS A 89 10.85 -4.36 3.21
CA HIS A 89 10.15 -3.12 2.92
C HIS A 89 10.36 -2.63 1.49
N GLU A 90 11.44 -3.03 0.81
CA GLU A 90 11.76 -2.59 -0.55
C GLU A 90 10.70 -3.00 -1.58
N HIS A 91 10.06 -4.16 -1.37
CA HIS A 91 8.98 -4.65 -2.22
C HIS A 91 7.73 -3.76 -2.23
N TYR A 92 7.61 -2.85 -1.27
CA TYR A 92 6.46 -1.96 -1.13
C TYR A 92 6.81 -0.50 -1.41
N GLN A 93 8.06 -0.19 -1.78
CA GLN A 93 8.55 1.18 -2.00
C GLN A 93 7.72 1.91 -3.07
N ASP A 94 7.50 1.27 -4.22
CA ASP A 94 6.73 1.84 -5.32
C ASP A 94 5.32 2.24 -4.88
N GLN A 95 4.67 1.38 -4.11
CA GLN A 95 3.33 1.63 -3.58
C GLN A 95 3.31 2.89 -2.70
N MET A 96 4.30 3.00 -1.80
CA MET A 96 4.40 4.12 -0.86
C MET A 96 4.71 5.44 -1.55
N ASP A 97 5.57 5.40 -2.56
CA ASP A 97 5.91 6.56 -3.38
C ASP A 97 4.69 7.05 -4.17
N ILE A 98 3.95 6.11 -4.78
CA ILE A 98 2.74 6.41 -5.56
C ILE A 98 1.68 7.05 -4.68
N TYR A 99 1.40 6.50 -3.49
CA TYR A 99 0.39 7.06 -2.59
C TYR A 99 0.72 8.48 -2.15
N ASN A 100 1.97 8.74 -1.79
CA ASN A 100 2.41 10.09 -1.43
C ASN A 100 2.35 11.04 -2.64
N PHE A 101 2.75 10.58 -3.82
CA PHE A 101 2.62 11.36 -5.05
C PHE A 101 1.17 11.76 -5.32
N LEU A 102 0.24 10.80 -5.24
CA LEU A 102 -1.19 11.04 -5.47
C LEU A 102 -1.78 12.03 -4.46
N LEU A 103 -1.47 11.88 -3.17
CA LEU A 103 -1.90 12.83 -2.13
C LEU A 103 -1.37 14.25 -2.41
N ARG A 104 -0.09 14.38 -2.73
CA ARG A 104 0.55 15.68 -3.05
C ARG A 104 -0.05 16.31 -4.31
N LYS A 105 -0.38 15.52 -5.35
CA LYS A 105 -1.08 16.01 -6.54
C LYS A 105 -2.51 16.47 -6.25
N ASN A 106 -3.11 16.01 -5.15
CA ASN A 106 -4.42 16.43 -4.66
C ASN A 106 -4.35 17.53 -3.59
N SER A 107 -3.25 18.30 -3.56
CA SER A 107 -3.04 19.45 -2.65
C SER A 107 -2.97 19.10 -1.16
N TYR A 108 -2.76 17.83 -0.80
CA TYR A 108 -2.43 17.44 0.57
C TYR A 108 -0.92 17.54 0.81
N GLU A 109 -0.54 18.00 1.99
CA GLU A 109 0.84 17.89 2.46
C GLU A 109 1.06 16.51 3.08
N THR A 110 2.17 15.85 2.74
CA THR A 110 2.58 14.59 3.37
C THR A 110 3.95 14.72 4.01
N GLU A 111 4.24 13.87 4.99
CA GLU A 111 5.62 13.65 5.43
C GLU A 111 6.45 12.99 4.31
N ASP A 112 7.78 13.06 4.42
CA ASP A 112 8.71 12.39 3.50
C ASP A 112 8.96 10.92 3.89
N TYR A 113 8.05 10.35 4.67
CA TYR A 113 8.05 8.96 5.10
C TYR A 113 6.64 8.41 5.25
N THR A 114 6.56 7.10 5.33
CA THR A 114 5.34 6.32 5.58
C THR A 114 5.64 5.23 6.61
N TYR A 115 4.60 4.58 7.12
CA TYR A 115 4.72 3.39 7.95
C TYR A 115 4.08 2.19 7.28
N LEU A 116 4.78 1.06 7.32
CA LEU A 116 4.25 -0.27 7.02
C LEU A 116 4.07 -1.01 8.33
N VAL A 117 2.89 -1.60 8.56
CA VAL A 117 2.65 -2.48 9.71
C VAL A 117 2.58 -3.92 9.20
N PHE A 118 3.52 -4.74 9.63
CA PHE A 118 3.62 -6.14 9.26
C PHE A 118 3.01 -7.02 10.35
N TYR A 119 2.08 -7.86 9.96
CA TYR A 119 1.51 -8.92 10.79
C TYR A 119 2.07 -10.26 10.32
N HIS A 120 2.65 -11.04 11.22
CA HIS A 120 3.08 -12.40 10.91
C HIS A 120 2.74 -13.38 12.04
N PRO A 121 2.47 -14.66 11.75
CA PRO A 121 2.15 -15.65 12.76
C PRO A 121 3.23 -15.72 13.84
N HIS A 122 2.80 -15.91 15.08
CA HIS A 122 3.64 -16.15 16.24
C HIS A 122 3.42 -17.55 16.81
N LYS A 123 2.19 -17.87 17.18
CA LYS A 123 1.80 -19.16 17.75
C LYS A 123 0.31 -19.44 17.53
N VAL A 124 -0.09 -20.69 17.75
CA VAL A 124 -1.50 -21.08 17.87
C VAL A 124 -1.75 -21.46 19.33
N GLU A 125 -2.79 -20.88 19.93
CA GLU A 125 -3.23 -21.20 21.28
C GLU A 125 -4.03 -22.52 21.30
N GLU A 126 -4.19 -23.14 22.47
CA GLU A 126 -4.90 -24.42 22.62
C GLU A 126 -6.36 -24.37 22.13
N ASN A 127 -6.99 -23.20 22.19
CA ASN A 127 -8.34 -22.94 21.68
C ASN A 127 -8.40 -22.76 20.15
N GLY A 128 -7.28 -22.88 19.44
CA GLY A 128 -7.19 -22.71 17.99
C GLY A 128 -7.02 -21.27 17.50
N HIS A 129 -6.89 -20.28 18.40
CA HIS A 129 -6.61 -18.90 18.00
C HIS A 129 -5.17 -18.75 17.52
N VAL A 130 -5.00 -18.09 16.37
CA VAL A 130 -3.68 -17.76 15.83
C VAL A 130 -3.27 -16.39 16.34
N CYS A 131 -2.21 -16.33 17.15
CA CYS A 131 -1.59 -15.08 17.57
C CYS A 131 -0.65 -14.58 16.48
N PHE A 132 -0.71 -13.28 16.21
CA PHE A 132 0.21 -12.59 15.31
C PHE A 132 1.13 -11.65 16.09
N ASN A 133 2.39 -11.57 15.66
CA ASN A 133 3.28 -10.48 16.03
C ASN A 133 3.10 -9.32 15.05
N THR A 134 3.49 -8.13 15.50
CA THR A 134 3.43 -6.90 14.71
C THR A 134 4.77 -6.18 14.70
N ASP A 135 5.20 -5.81 13.50
CA ASP A 135 6.39 -4.98 13.29
C ASP A 135 5.99 -3.71 12.54
N ILE A 136 6.53 -2.57 12.96
CA ILE A 136 6.34 -1.30 12.27
C ILE A 136 7.65 -0.87 11.60
N VAL A 137 7.59 -0.60 10.30
CA VAL A 137 8.74 -0.16 9.51
C VAL A 137 8.47 1.23 8.96
N LYS A 138 9.41 2.15 9.20
CA LYS A 138 9.39 3.49 8.63
C LYS A 138 10.13 3.49 7.30
N VAL A 139 9.45 3.88 6.23
CA VAL A 139 10.02 3.89 4.87
C VAL A 139 10.10 5.32 4.37
N LYS A 140 11.22 5.70 3.76
CA LYS A 140 11.38 7.02 3.13
C LYS A 140 10.61 7.07 1.81
N VAL A 141 10.06 8.22 1.49
CA VAL A 141 9.29 8.44 0.27
C VAL A 141 10.16 9.11 -0.80
N ASN A 142 10.07 8.62 -2.03
CA ASN A 142 10.69 9.19 -3.22
C ASN A 142 9.63 9.51 -4.29
N ILE A 143 9.14 10.75 -4.28
CA ILE A 143 8.14 11.23 -5.25
C ILE A 143 8.61 11.12 -6.71
N LYS A 144 9.93 11.28 -6.96
CA LYS A 144 10.47 11.15 -8.32
C LYS A 144 10.36 9.72 -8.85
N ASN A 145 10.41 8.72 -7.96
CA ASN A 145 10.19 7.32 -8.35
C ASN A 145 8.76 7.13 -8.87
N ALA A 146 7.75 7.61 -8.16
CA ALA A 146 6.35 7.55 -8.61
C ALA A 146 6.14 8.23 -9.96
N GLU A 147 6.75 9.39 -10.19
CA GLU A 147 6.70 10.07 -11.51
C GLU A 147 7.33 9.23 -12.61
N ASN A 148 8.45 8.56 -12.32
CA ASN A 148 9.13 7.71 -13.27
C ASN A 148 8.33 6.43 -13.57
N ILE A 149 7.71 5.82 -12.55
CA ILE A 149 6.81 4.66 -12.72
C ILE A 149 5.65 5.03 -13.64
N PHE A 150 4.99 6.16 -13.38
CA PHE A 150 3.89 6.63 -14.22
C PHE A 150 4.33 6.82 -15.68
N LYS A 151 5.48 7.49 -15.92
CA LYS A 151 6.03 7.68 -17.27
C LYS A 151 6.35 6.35 -17.96
N LYS A 152 7.00 5.42 -17.25
CA LYS A 152 7.32 4.09 -17.79
C LYS A 152 6.07 3.30 -18.14
N ALA A 153 5.04 3.35 -17.28
CA ALA A 153 3.77 2.70 -17.54
C ALA A 153 3.12 3.24 -18.82
N LEU A 154 3.11 4.55 -19.02
CA LEU A 154 2.61 5.15 -20.26
C LEU A 154 3.42 4.71 -21.49
N GLN A 155 4.76 4.72 -21.40
CA GLN A 155 5.61 4.25 -22.49
C GLN A 155 5.31 2.81 -22.89
N VAL A 156 5.06 1.92 -21.91
CA VAL A 156 4.70 0.53 -22.18
C VAL A 156 3.31 0.43 -22.81
N LEU A 157 2.33 1.18 -22.30
CA LEU A 157 0.95 1.15 -22.81
C LEU A 157 0.78 1.77 -24.20
N GLU A 158 1.62 2.74 -24.54
CA GLU A 158 1.62 3.41 -25.85
C GLU A 158 2.48 2.66 -26.90
N ALA A 159 3.36 1.75 -26.47
CA ALA A 159 4.22 0.97 -27.35
C ALA A 159 3.49 -0.24 -27.95
N ALA A 160 4.11 -0.84 -28.97
CA ALA A 160 3.71 -2.16 -29.43
C ALA A 160 3.89 -3.20 -28.32
N ILE A 161 3.01 -4.22 -28.30
CA ILE A 161 3.11 -5.33 -27.36
C ILE A 161 4.50 -5.97 -27.50
N PRO A 162 5.28 -6.11 -26.41
CA PRO A 162 6.61 -6.66 -26.48
C PRO A 162 6.58 -8.15 -26.85
N ALA A 163 7.67 -8.64 -27.45
CA ALA A 163 7.86 -10.07 -27.63
C ALA A 163 7.91 -10.78 -26.26
N PRO A 164 7.41 -12.04 -26.17
CA PRO A 164 7.53 -12.82 -24.97
C PRO A 164 9.01 -12.96 -24.56
N SER A 165 9.28 -12.87 -23.26
CA SER A 165 10.63 -13.10 -22.73
C SER A 165 10.85 -14.59 -22.50
N GLU A 166 12.02 -15.10 -22.90
CA GLU A 166 12.45 -16.49 -22.66
C GLU A 166 12.57 -16.85 -21.17
N GLU A 167 12.58 -15.86 -20.28
CA GLU A 167 12.65 -16.06 -18.83
C GLU A 167 11.30 -15.83 -18.14
N CYS A 168 10.28 -15.39 -18.88
CA CYS A 168 8.96 -15.14 -18.31
C CYS A 168 8.17 -16.45 -18.17
N GLY A 169 7.98 -16.91 -16.93
CA GLY A 169 7.20 -18.12 -16.63
C GLY A 169 5.75 -18.05 -17.15
N PHE A 170 5.16 -16.85 -17.24
CA PHE A 170 3.83 -16.68 -17.82
C PHE A 170 3.84 -16.81 -19.35
N CYS A 171 4.87 -16.29 -20.03
CA CYS A 171 5.01 -16.46 -21.48
C CYS A 171 5.16 -17.95 -21.82
N LYS A 172 6.04 -18.66 -21.10
CA LYS A 172 6.19 -20.12 -21.25
C LYS A 172 4.87 -20.87 -21.02
N TRP A 173 4.16 -20.53 -19.96
CA TRP A 173 2.87 -21.16 -19.66
C TRP A 173 1.84 -20.94 -20.77
N VAL A 174 1.77 -19.73 -21.36
CA VAL A 174 0.89 -19.44 -22.50
C VAL A 174 1.28 -20.26 -23.73
N ASP A 175 2.58 -20.39 -24.01
CA ASP A 175 3.07 -21.20 -25.12
C ASP A 175 2.71 -22.69 -24.92
N ASP A 176 2.91 -23.22 -23.71
CA ASP A 176 2.59 -24.60 -23.35
C ASP A 176 1.08 -24.88 -23.46
N CYS A 177 0.22 -24.00 -22.95
CA CYS A 177 -1.23 -24.14 -23.05
C CYS A 177 -1.74 -24.05 -24.50
N ASN A 178 -1.09 -23.25 -25.36
CA ASN A 178 -1.44 -23.19 -26.78
C ASN A 178 -1.02 -24.46 -27.56
N CYS A 179 -0.09 -25.25 -27.02
CA CYS A 179 0.31 -26.55 -27.57
C CYS A 179 -0.67 -27.67 -27.21
N GLU A 180 -1.34 -27.63 -26.07
CA GLU A 180 -2.28 -28.68 -25.63
C GLU A 180 -3.68 -28.61 -26.26
N MET A 181 -4.02 -27.50 -26.93
CA MET A 181 -5.30 -27.32 -27.63
C MET A 181 -5.25 -27.62 -29.14
N LYS A 182 -4.19 -28.27 -29.63
CA LYS A 182 -4.06 -28.79 -31.00
C LYS A 182 -4.16 -30.31 -31.03
#